data_AF-A0A8C9G1D0-F1
#
_entry.id   AF-A0A8C9G1D0-F1
#
_cell.length_a   1.000
_cell.length_b   1.000
_cell.length_c   1.000
_cell.angle_alpha   90.00
_cell.angle_beta   90.00
_cell.angle_gamma   90.00
#
_symmetry.space_group_name_H-M   'P 1'
#
loop_
_entity.id
_entity.type
_entity.pdbx_description
1 polymer ?
#
loop_
_entity_poly.entity_id
_entity_poly.type
_entity_poly.pdbx_seq_one_letter_code
_entity_poly.pdbx_strand_id
1 'polypeptide(L)' 'MVTEKAAYIGTSNWSADYFQRTAGSALVLQPAGSAPPPGTEPTLRAQLQASFDRDWGSPRARGAPQRDCGGDT' A
#
# COMPACT_ATOMS: atom_id res chain seq x y z
N MET A 1 2.99 0.65 -0.84
CA MET A 1 1.67 1.19 -1.25
C MET A 1 1.29 0.56 -2.57
N VAL A 2 0.01 0.25 -2.75
CA VAL A 2 -0.52 -0.30 -4.00
C VAL A 2 -1.67 0.59 -4.45
N THR A 3 -1.71 0.92 -5.74
CA THR A 3 -2.80 1.67 -6.37
C THR A 3 -3.39 0.87 -7.51
N GLU A 4 -4.42 1.42 -8.15
CA GLU A 4 -5.05 0.89 -9.36
C GLU A 4 -4.11 0.77 -10.57
N LYS A 5 -2.95 1.44 -10.57
CA LYS A 5 -2.04 1.48 -11.72
C LYS A 5 -0.60 1.11 -11.38
N ALA A 6 -0.17 1.31 -10.14
CA ALA A 6 1.22 1.15 -9.74
C ALA A 6 1.35 0.51 -8.36
N ALA A 7 2.53 -0.06 -8.09
CA ALA A 7 2.96 -0.40 -6.75
C ALA A 7 4.25 0.34 -6.40
N TYR A 8 4.33 0.82 -5.17
CA TYR A 8 5.49 1.49 -4.58
C TYR A 8 6.03 0.64 -3.43
N ILE A 9 7.32 0.33 -3.49
CA ILE A 9 8.10 -0.28 -2.41
C ILE A 9 9.27 0.66 -2.12
N GLY A 10 9.43 1.09 -0.88
CA GLY A 10 10.53 1.96 -0.51
C GLY A 10 10.85 1.86 0.96
N THR A 11 11.94 2.52 1.35
CA THR A 11 12.41 2.56 2.75
C THR A 11 11.76 3.70 3.55
N SER A 12 11.07 4.63 2.87
CA SER A 12 10.44 5.78 3.50
C SER A 12 9.07 5.45 4.11
N ASN A 13 8.80 6.03 5.28
CA ASN A 13 7.45 6.10 5.83
C ASN A 13 6.66 7.24 5.13
N TRP A 14 5.38 7.44 5.51
CA TRP A 14 4.51 8.48 4.92
C TRP A 14 4.54 9.83 5.66
N SER A 15 5.57 10.06 6.48
CA SER A 15 5.72 11.32 7.19
C SER A 15 6.51 12.32 6.35
N ALA A 16 6.04 13.56 6.30
CA ALA A 16 6.64 14.62 5.48
C ALA A 16 8.10 14.92 5.86
N ASP A 17 8.42 14.90 7.15
CA ASP A 17 9.76 15.13 7.68
C ASP A 17 10.75 14.03 7.28
N TYR A 18 10.28 12.79 7.11
CA TYR A 18 11.12 11.66 6.71
C TYR A 18 11.64 11.84 5.28
N PHE A 19 10.79 12.24 4.34
CA PHE A 19 11.19 12.51 2.95
C PHE A 19 12.18 13.67 2.82
N GLN A 20 12.12 14.64 3.73
CA GLN A 20 13.00 15.82 3.69
C GLN A 20 14.36 15.59 4.34
N ARG A 21 14.42 14.68 5.33
CA ARG A 21 15.59 14.55 6.22
C ARG A 21 16.37 13.25 6.07
N THR A 22 15.88 12.31 5.25
CA THR A 22 16.56 11.03 5.04
C THR A 22 16.76 10.74 3.56
N ALA A 23 17.87 10.07 3.25
CA ALA A 23 18.12 9.52 1.91
C ALA A 23 17.38 8.19 1.77
N GLY A 24 16.13 8.25 1.33
CA GLY A 24 15.33 7.08 1.00
C GLY A 24 15.63 6.54 -0.40
N SER A 25 15.32 5.27 -0.62
CA SER A 25 15.30 4.65 -1.95
C SER A 25 13.97 3.93 -2.17
N ALA A 26 13.56 3.82 -3.44
CA ALA A 26 12.30 3.21 -3.79
C ALA A 26 12.29 2.60 -5.19
N LEU A 27 11.44 1.60 -5.36
CA LEU A 27 11.07 0.97 -6.62
C LEU A 27 9.59 1.25 -6.91
N VAL A 28 9.33 1.79 -8.11
CA VAL A 28 7.97 2.00 -8.63
C VAL A 28 7.72 1.03 -9.77
N LEU A 29 6.66 0.24 -9.65
CA LEU A 29 6.26 -0.76 -10.63
C LEU A 29 4.95 -0.35 -11.31
N GLN A 30 4.97 -0.30 -12.64
CA GLN A 30 3.79 -0.10 -13.47
C GLN A 30 3.72 -1.26 -14.48
N PRO A 31 2.71 -2.14 -14.41
CA PRO A 31 2.56 -3.21 -15.39
C PRO A 31 2.48 -2.63 -16.80
N ALA A 32 3.25 -3.20 -17.75
CA ALA A 32 3.08 -2.89 -19.16
C ALA A 32 1.63 -3.22 -19.54
N GLY A 33 0.91 -2.25 -20.13
CA GLY A 33 -0.56 -2.19 -20.15
C GLY A 33 -1.32 -3.35 -20.84
N SER A 34 -0.63 -4.38 -21.33
CA SER A 34 -1.25 -5.63 -21.77
C SER A 34 -1.44 -6.59 -20.59
N ALA A 35 -2.66 -7.12 -20.43
CA ALA A 35 -2.89 -8.24 -19.52
C ALA A 35 -1.94 -9.40 -19.87
N PRO A 36 -1.36 -10.10 -18.87
CA PRO A 36 -0.53 -11.28 -19.13
C PRO A 36 -1.33 -12.34 -19.91
N PRO A 37 -0.68 -13.12 -20.79
CA PRO A 37 -1.32 -14.25 -21.44
C PRO A 37 -1.95 -15.23 -20.43
N PRO A 38 -3.00 -15.97 -20.81
CA PRO A 38 -3.56 -17.02 -19.97
C PRO A 38 -2.48 -18.01 -19.50
N GLY A 39 -2.52 -18.41 -18.23
CA GLY A 39 -1.52 -19.31 -17.65
C GLY A 39 -0.21 -18.63 -17.24
N THR A 40 -0.10 -17.31 -17.36
CA THR A 40 1.04 -16.55 -16.83
C THR A 40 0.82 -16.22 -15.35
N GLU A 41 1.90 -16.24 -14.59
CA GLU A 41 1.89 -15.81 -13.19
C GLU A 41 1.34 -14.38 -13.02
N PRO A 42 0.66 -14.08 -11.90
CA PRO A 42 0.17 -12.74 -11.61
C PRO A 42 1.30 -11.72 -11.59
N THR A 43 1.06 -10.52 -12.13
CA THR A 43 2.04 -9.43 -12.05
C THR A 43 2.43 -9.14 -10.60
N LEU A 44 3.66 -8.69 -10.36
CA LEU A 44 4.13 -8.34 -9.01
C LEU A 44 3.20 -7.32 -8.31
N ARG A 45 2.65 -6.37 -9.07
CA ARG A 45 1.65 -5.42 -8.56
C ARG A 45 0.36 -6.12 -8.10
N ALA A 46 -0.10 -7.15 -8.82
CA ALA A 46 -1.28 -7.94 -8.42
C ALA A 46 -1.00 -8.79 -7.16
N GLN A 47 0.22 -9.34 -7.03
CA GLN A 47 0.62 -10.07 -5.82
C GLN A 47 0.68 -9.16 -4.58
N LEU A 48 1.18 -7.94 -4.76
CA LEU A 48 1.19 -6.92 -3.71
C LEU A 48 -0.24 -6.48 -3.32
N GLN A 49 -1.15 -6.36 -4.30
CA GLN A 49 -2.56 -6.10 -4.02
C GLN A 49 -3.19 -7.21 -3.18
N ALA A 50 -2.97 -8.48 -3.55
CA ALA A 50 -3.49 -9.62 -2.80
C ALA A 50 -2.96 -9.66 -1.35
N SER A 51 -1.69 -9.28 -1.16
CA SER A 51 -1.10 -9.16 0.18
C SER A 51 -1.77 -8.05 1.00
N PHE A 52 -2.03 -6.90 0.37
CA PHE A 52 -2.77 -5.81 1.00
C PHE A 52 -4.18 -6.23 1.39
N ASP A 53 -4.94 -6.85 0.48
CA ASP A 53 -6.33 -7.27 0.72
C ASP A 53 -6.43 -8.30 1.85
N ARG A 54 -5.48 -9.25 1.90
CA ARG A 54 -5.36 -10.22 3.00
C ARG A 54 -5.19 -9.52 4.36
N ASP A 55 -4.28 -8.55 4.43
CA ASP A 55 -3.97 -7.86 5.68
C ASP A 55 -5.10 -6.90 6.07
N TRP A 56 -5.71 -6.25 5.09
CA TRP A 56 -6.86 -5.37 5.24
C TRP A 56 -8.10 -6.10 5.76
N GLY A 57 -8.35 -7.32 5.29
CA GLY A 57 -9.42 -8.17 5.80
C GLY A 57 -9.12 -8.82 7.15
N SER A 58 -7.91 -8.63 7.69
CA SER A 58 -7.48 -9.32 8.91
C SER A 58 -8.05 -8.67 10.18
N PRO A 59 -8.19 -9.43 11.29
CA PRO A 59 -8.61 -8.89 12.59
C PRO A 59 -7.83 -7.67 13.09
N ARG A 60 -6.58 -7.50 12.63
CA ARG A 60 -5.66 -6.41 13.01
C ARG A 60 -5.94 -5.10 12.29
N ALA A 61 -6.69 -5.13 11.19
CA ALA A 61 -7.07 -3.94 10.44
C ALA A 61 -8.35 -3.28 11.01
N ARG A 62 -9.01 -3.90 11.99
CA ARG A 62 -10.11 -3.27 12.71
C ARG A 62 -9.57 -2.03 13.42
N GLY A 63 -10.25 -0.90 13.22
CA GLY A 63 -9.86 0.39 13.77
C GLY A 63 -9.66 0.31 15.28
N ALA A 64 -8.68 1.07 15.78
CA ALA A 64 -8.64 1.41 17.20
C ALA A 64 -10.01 1.98 17.58
N PRO A 65 -10.54 1.69 18.79
CA PRO A 65 -11.80 2.27 19.23
C PRO A 65 -11.70 3.78 19.03
N GLN A 66 -12.59 4.31 18.18
CA GLN A 66 -12.73 5.74 17.97
C GLN A 66 -12.97 6.32 19.35
N ARG A 67 -12.02 7.10 19.87
CA ARG A 67 -12.34 7.90 21.06
C ARG A 67 -13.45 8.84 20.61
N ASP A 68 -14.57 8.78 21.29
CA ASP A 68 -15.64 9.76 21.09
C ASP A 68 -15.00 11.14 21.25
N CYS A 69 -14.80 11.82 20.13
CA CYS A 69 -14.57 13.26 20.11
C CYS A 69 -15.94 13.93 20.35
N GLY A 70 -16.61 13.55 21.44
CA GLY A 70 -17.78 14.23 21.95
C GLY A 70 -17.29 15.49 22.64
N GLY A 71 -17.61 16.64 22.04
CA GLY A 71 -17.25 17.94 22.55
C GLY A 71 -17.81 18.19 23.95
N ASP A 72 -17.02 18.92 24.72
CA ASP A 72 -17.44 19.59 25.94
C ASP A 72 -18.76 20.34 25.70
N THR A 73 -19.71 20.16 26.60
CA THR A 73 -20.68 21.20 26.96
C THR A 73 -20.22 21.83 28.26
#